data_AF-A0A2I0J9U4-F1
#
_entry.id   AF-A0A2I0J9U4-F1
#
_cell.length_a   1.000
_cell.length_b   1.000
_cell.length_c   1.000
_cell.angle_alpha   90.00
_cell.angle_beta   90.00
_cell.angle_gamma   90.00
#
_symmetry.space_group_name_H-M   'P 1'
#
loop_
_entity.id
_entity.type
_entity.pdbx_description
1 polymer ?
#
loop_
_entity_poly.entity_id
_entity_poly.type
_entity_poly.pdbx_seq_one_letter_code
_entity_poly.pdbx_strand_id
1 'polypeptide(L)'
;MAQSLELLLIQFLMPDNDARRQAEEQIKRLAKDPQVVPALIQHLRTAKTPNVRQLAAVLLRKKITGHWAKLPPQTKQLVKDSLIESITLEHSPPVRRASANVVSVVAKYAVPVGEWPDLLNFLFQCSQSSQEDHREVALILFSSLTETIGNTFRPHFADLQALLLKCLQDETSSRVRIAALK
;
A
#
# COMPACT_ATOMS: atom_id res chain seq x y z
N MET A 1 6.10 15.98 -15.97
CA MET A 1 6.12 15.75 -14.50
C MET A 1 6.57 14.33 -14.12
N ALA A 2 6.08 13.27 -14.77
CA ALA A 2 6.50 11.89 -14.46
C ALA A 2 8.01 11.63 -14.70
N GLN A 3 8.53 11.94 -15.89
CA GLN A 3 9.97 11.76 -16.18
C GLN A 3 10.89 12.56 -15.25
N SER A 4 10.49 13.78 -14.88
CA SER A 4 11.24 14.60 -13.92
C SER A 4 11.21 14.02 -12.50
N LEU A 5 10.10 13.41 -12.09
CA LEU A 5 9.99 12.79 -10.76
C LEU A 5 10.83 11.50 -10.68
N GLU A 6 10.86 10.69 -11.72
CA GLU A 6 11.68 9.47 -11.75
C GLU A 6 13.16 9.74 -11.52
N LEU A 7 13.71 10.77 -12.17
CA LEU A 7 15.11 11.18 -11.97
C LEU A 7 15.37 11.57 -10.50
N LEU A 8 14.44 12.28 -9.87
CA LEU A 8 14.56 12.65 -8.45
C LEU A 8 14.46 11.43 -7.53
N LEU A 9 13.60 10.46 -7.84
CA LEU A 9 13.51 9.21 -7.08
C LEU A 9 14.80 8.41 -7.18
N ILE A 10 15.41 8.33 -8.37
CA ILE A 10 16.71 7.67 -8.58
C ILE A 10 17.81 8.42 -7.83
N GLN A 11 17.86 9.75 -7.94
CA GLN A 11 18.85 10.58 -7.24
C GLN A 11 18.75 10.44 -5.72
N PHE A 12 17.54 10.36 -5.17
CA PHE A 12 17.30 10.13 -3.74
C PHE A 12 17.83 8.78 -3.23
N LEU A 13 18.00 7.80 -4.13
CA LEU A 13 18.52 6.47 -3.81
C LEU A 13 20.04 6.35 -3.99
N MET A 14 20.72 7.37 -4.51
CA MET A 14 22.18 7.35 -4.66
C MET A 14 22.90 7.47 -3.30
N PRO A 15 24.14 7.00 -3.17
CA PRO A 15 24.90 7.10 -1.91
C PRO A 15 25.36 8.53 -1.57
N ASP A 16 25.42 9.43 -2.56
CA ASP A 16 25.85 10.82 -2.39
C ASP A 16 24.83 11.63 -1.55
N ASN A 17 25.26 12.09 -0.37
CA ASN A 17 24.39 12.80 0.58
C ASN A 17 23.89 14.14 0.05
N ASP A 18 24.68 14.88 -0.73
CA ASP A 18 24.30 16.17 -1.28
C ASP A 18 23.26 15.97 -2.40
N ALA A 19 23.48 14.99 -3.27
CA ALA A 19 22.51 14.61 -4.30
C ALA A 19 21.18 14.16 -3.69
N ARG A 20 21.22 13.34 -2.63
CA ARG A 20 20.01 12.89 -1.91
C ARG A 20 19.24 14.07 -1.30
N ARG A 21 19.95 14.99 -0.64
CA ARG A 21 19.33 16.17 -0.01
C ARG A 21 18.67 17.08 -1.05
N GLN A 22 19.34 17.33 -2.17
CA GLN A 22 18.79 18.12 -3.27
C GLN A 22 17.52 17.46 -3.86
N ALA A 23 17.57 16.15 -4.10
CA ALA A 23 16.40 15.39 -4.58
C ALA A 23 15.24 15.47 -3.59
N GLU A 24 15.51 15.33 -2.28
CA GLU A 24 14.50 15.41 -1.24
C GLU A 24 13.80 16.77 -1.21
N GLU A 25 14.55 17.87 -1.29
CA GLU A 25 14.00 19.21 -1.30
C GLU A 25 13.10 19.45 -2.52
N GLN A 26 13.52 18.98 -3.69
CA GLN A 26 12.70 19.09 -4.91
C GLN A 26 11.44 18.22 -4.83
N ILE A 27 11.55 16.97 -4.35
CA ILE A 27 10.39 16.10 -4.10
C ILE A 27 9.44 16.75 -3.11
N LYS A 28 9.93 17.36 -2.03
CA LYS A 28 9.09 18.09 -1.05
C LYS A 28 8.32 19.25 -1.69
N ARG A 29 8.93 19.98 -2.64
CA ARG A 29 8.27 21.06 -3.37
C ARG A 29 7.18 20.51 -4.31
N LEU A 30 7.50 19.50 -5.11
CA LEU A 30 6.54 18.85 -6.02
C LEU A 30 5.36 18.23 -5.25
N ALA A 31 5.64 17.65 -4.08
CA ALA A 31 4.63 17.00 -3.26
C ALA A 31 3.60 17.96 -2.61
N LYS A 32 3.71 19.28 -2.82
CA LYS A 32 2.68 20.25 -2.43
C LYS A 32 1.48 20.21 -3.38
N ASP A 33 1.68 19.81 -4.63
CA ASP A 33 0.63 19.67 -5.63
C ASP A 33 -0.04 18.28 -5.52
N PRO A 34 -1.38 18.17 -5.44
CA PRO A 34 -2.08 16.90 -5.51
C PRO A 34 -1.73 16.02 -6.73
N GLN A 35 -1.26 16.62 -7.84
CA GLN A 35 -0.78 15.88 -9.03
C GLN A 35 0.42 14.97 -8.74
N VAL A 36 1.08 15.12 -7.59
CA VAL A 36 2.09 14.16 -7.14
C VAL A 36 1.52 12.76 -6.93
N VAL A 37 0.24 12.63 -6.57
CA VAL A 37 -0.40 11.34 -6.31
C VAL A 37 -0.47 10.46 -7.55
N PRO A 38 -1.08 10.88 -8.68
CA PRO A 38 -1.08 10.08 -9.90
C PRO A 38 0.33 9.82 -10.44
N ALA A 39 1.27 10.75 -10.27
CA ALA A 39 2.67 10.54 -10.67
C ALA A 39 3.35 9.42 -9.85
N LEU A 40 3.18 9.42 -8.52
CA LEU A 40 3.71 8.36 -7.65
C LEU A 40 3.05 7.00 -7.94
N ILE A 41 1.75 6.98 -8.23
CA ILE A 41 1.04 5.76 -8.66
C ILE A 41 1.62 5.24 -9.98
N GLN A 42 1.87 6.11 -10.96
CA GLN A 42 2.48 5.70 -12.22
C GLN A 42 3.84 5.03 -11.98
N HIS A 43 4.72 5.63 -11.17
CA HIS A 43 6.02 5.02 -10.87
C HIS A 43 5.91 3.74 -10.05
N LEU A 44 4.96 3.65 -9.12
CA LEU A 44 4.67 2.39 -8.42
C LEU A 44 4.32 1.26 -9.38
N ARG A 45 3.60 1.55 -10.47
CA ARG A 45 3.18 0.52 -11.44
C ARG A 45 4.23 0.21 -12.49
N THR A 46 4.95 1.23 -12.99
CA THR A 46 5.72 1.09 -14.24
C THR A 46 7.23 1.21 -14.06
N ALA A 47 7.74 1.66 -12.91
CA ALA A 47 9.18 1.81 -12.75
C ALA A 47 9.87 0.46 -12.82
N LYS A 48 10.98 0.38 -13.57
CA LYS A 48 11.69 -0.89 -13.83
C LYS A 48 12.34 -1.45 -12.57
N THR A 49 12.86 -0.57 -11.71
CA THR A 49 13.60 -0.97 -10.51
C THR A 49 12.67 -1.06 -9.29
N PRO A 50 12.71 -2.15 -8.51
CA PRO A 50 11.90 -2.29 -7.29
C PRO A 50 12.12 -1.16 -6.29
N ASN A 51 13.34 -0.65 -6.17
CA ASN A 51 13.67 0.42 -5.22
C ASN A 51 12.91 1.72 -5.54
N VAL A 52 12.74 2.05 -6.83
CA VAL A 52 11.96 3.23 -7.24
C VAL A 52 10.47 3.01 -6.97
N ARG A 53 9.94 1.81 -7.26
CA ARG A 53 8.54 1.46 -6.92
C ARG A 53 8.28 1.55 -5.41
N GLN A 54 9.19 1.01 -4.60
CA GLN A 54 9.10 1.06 -3.15
C GLN A 54 9.13 2.51 -2.64
N LEU A 55 10.07 3.33 -3.13
CA LEU A 55 10.16 4.73 -2.73
C LEU A 55 8.91 5.51 -3.14
N ALA A 56 8.35 5.23 -4.33
CA ALA A 56 7.10 5.83 -4.77
C ALA A 56 5.94 5.51 -3.82
N ALA A 57 5.77 4.26 -3.39
CA ALA A 57 4.77 3.87 -2.40
C ALA A 57 5.02 4.53 -1.02
N VAL A 58 6.28 4.61 -0.57
CA VAL A 58 6.63 5.26 0.71
C VAL A 58 6.28 6.74 0.69
N LEU A 59 6.60 7.46 -0.39
CA LEU A 59 6.26 8.86 -0.55
C LEU A 59 4.74 9.06 -0.68
N LEU A 60 4.06 8.17 -1.40
CA LEU A 60 2.62 8.19 -1.56
C LEU A 60 1.93 8.10 -0.20
N ARG A 61 2.33 7.13 0.64
CA ARG A 61 1.81 6.99 2.02
C ARG A 61 1.94 8.29 2.81
N LYS A 62 3.08 8.97 2.71
CA LYS A 62 3.36 10.22 3.44
C LYS A 62 2.53 11.42 2.96
N LYS A 63 2.04 11.40 1.73
CA LYS A 63 1.42 12.57 1.09
C LYS A 63 -0.06 12.42 0.80
N ILE A 64 -0.54 11.20 0.62
CA ILE A 64 -1.91 10.94 0.20
C ILE A 64 -2.96 11.48 1.18
N THR A 65 -2.68 11.47 2.50
CA THR A 65 -3.60 12.00 3.52
C THR A 65 -3.91 13.48 3.32
N GLY A 66 -2.90 14.30 3.01
CA GLY A 66 -3.06 15.73 2.79
C GLY A 66 -3.74 16.09 1.46
N HIS A 67 -3.84 15.13 0.54
CA HIS A 67 -4.36 15.33 -0.81
C HIS A 67 -5.67 14.60 -1.08
N TRP A 68 -6.02 13.55 -0.33
CA TRP A 68 -7.13 12.63 -0.64
C TRP A 68 -8.46 13.33 -0.95
N ALA A 69 -8.85 14.30 -0.13
CA ALA A 69 -10.09 15.05 -0.30
C ALA A 69 -10.09 15.96 -1.55
N LYS A 70 -8.92 16.32 -2.07
CA LYS A 70 -8.74 17.17 -3.27
C LYS A 70 -8.67 16.36 -4.56
N LEU A 71 -8.58 15.03 -4.46
CA LEU A 71 -8.45 14.17 -5.63
C LEU A 71 -9.81 13.98 -6.32
N PRO A 72 -9.88 14.07 -7.65
CA PRO A 72 -11.06 13.68 -8.41
C PRO A 72 -11.42 12.21 -8.16
N PRO A 73 -12.71 11.83 -8.26
CA PRO A 73 -13.15 10.44 -8.06
C PRO A 73 -12.40 9.42 -8.92
N GLN A 74 -12.10 9.77 -10.18
CA GLN A 74 -11.33 8.94 -11.10
C GLN A 74 -9.91 8.66 -10.59
N THR A 75 -9.24 9.67 -10.01
CA THR A 75 -7.91 9.51 -9.42
C THR A 75 -7.95 8.69 -8.14
N LYS A 76 -8.98 8.86 -7.30
CA LYS A 76 -9.18 7.99 -6.12
C LYS A 76 -9.37 6.54 -6.54
N GLN A 77 -10.17 6.28 -7.58
CA GLN A 77 -10.36 4.93 -8.11
C GLN A 77 -9.05 4.34 -8.64
N LEU A 78 -8.32 5.10 -9.46
CA LEU A 78 -7.01 4.69 -9.96
C LEU A 78 -6.04 4.32 -8.82
N VAL A 79 -6.00 5.11 -7.74
CA VAL A 79 -5.18 4.79 -6.57
C VAL A 79 -5.56 3.43 -5.98
N LYS A 80 -6.84 3.19 -5.72
CA LYS A 80 -7.33 1.94 -5.12
C LYS A 80 -6.96 0.73 -5.99
N ASP A 81 -7.24 0.81 -7.28
CA ASP A 81 -6.98 -0.28 -8.24
C ASP A 81 -5.49 -0.57 -8.35
N SER A 82 -4.67 0.49 -8.44
CA SER A 82 -3.21 0.36 -8.55
C SER A 82 -2.58 -0.25 -7.29
N LEU A 83 -3.15 0.01 -6.11
CA LEU A 83 -2.67 -0.57 -4.86
C LEU A 83 -3.04 -2.06 -4.75
N ILE A 84 -4.25 -2.44 -5.15
CA ILE A 84 -4.65 -3.85 -5.26
C ILE A 84 -3.74 -4.58 -6.24
N GLU A 85 -3.59 -4.03 -7.46
CA GLU A 85 -2.70 -4.57 -8.50
C GLU A 85 -1.26 -4.72 -7.98
N SER A 86 -0.74 -3.70 -7.30
CA SER A 86 0.61 -3.74 -6.72
C SER A 86 0.76 -4.79 -5.61
N ILE A 87 -0.29 -5.09 -4.84
CA ILE A 87 -0.22 -6.14 -3.82
C ILE A 87 -0.22 -7.53 -4.46
N THR A 88 -0.96 -7.72 -5.55
CA THR A 88 -1.15 -9.01 -6.21
C THR A 88 -0.05 -9.37 -7.20
N LEU A 89 0.46 -8.40 -7.98
CA LEU A 89 1.39 -8.68 -9.09
C LEU A 89 2.86 -8.42 -8.77
N GLU A 90 3.15 -7.72 -7.67
CA GLU A 90 4.52 -7.34 -7.34
C GLU A 90 5.31 -8.52 -6.77
N HIS A 91 6.53 -8.72 -7.26
CA HIS A 91 7.42 -9.81 -6.83
C HIS A 91 8.36 -9.37 -5.70
N SER A 92 8.53 -8.06 -5.49
CA SER A 92 9.36 -7.50 -4.43
C SER A 92 8.57 -7.37 -3.10
N PRO A 93 8.91 -8.14 -2.05
CA PRO A 93 8.23 -8.00 -0.75
C PRO A 93 8.30 -6.59 -0.15
N PRO A 94 9.42 -5.84 -0.25
CA PRO A 94 9.47 -4.45 0.20
C PRO A 94 8.46 -3.53 -0.50
N VAL A 95 8.27 -3.67 -1.81
CA VAL A 95 7.30 -2.88 -2.56
C VAL A 95 5.88 -3.26 -2.15
N ARG A 96 5.57 -4.56 -2.09
CA ARG A 96 4.27 -5.07 -1.64
C ARG A 96 3.89 -4.56 -0.26
N ARG A 97 4.84 -4.59 0.69
CA ARG A 97 4.67 -4.03 2.04
C ARG A 97 4.44 -2.52 2.01
N ALA A 98 5.19 -1.80 1.18
CA ALA A 98 5.00 -0.36 1.03
C ALA A 98 3.61 -0.02 0.48
N SER A 99 3.13 -0.76 -0.52
CA SER A 99 1.77 -0.62 -1.08
C SER A 99 0.69 -0.93 -0.05
N ALA A 100 0.84 -2.02 0.72
CA ALA A 100 -0.04 -2.32 1.85
C ALA A 100 -0.11 -1.17 2.86
N ASN A 101 1.03 -0.56 3.20
CA ASN A 101 1.01 0.59 4.11
C ASN A 101 0.27 1.81 3.53
N VAL A 102 0.22 1.97 2.20
CA VAL A 102 -0.62 3.00 1.56
C VAL A 102 -2.10 2.61 1.67
N VAL A 103 -2.44 1.34 1.42
CA VAL A 103 -3.81 0.81 1.57
C VAL A 103 -4.35 1.12 2.96
N SER A 104 -3.60 0.82 4.03
CA SER A 104 -4.02 1.11 5.41
C SER A 104 -4.38 2.59 5.63
N VAL A 105 -3.60 3.49 5.04
CA VAL A 105 -3.82 4.94 5.17
C VAL A 105 -5.04 5.39 4.38
N VAL A 106 -5.21 4.90 3.15
CA VAL A 106 -6.35 5.28 2.28
C VAL A 106 -7.65 4.69 2.83
N ALA A 107 -7.63 3.45 3.31
CA ALA A 107 -8.79 2.76 3.86
C ALA A 107 -9.45 3.55 5.01
N LYS A 108 -8.64 4.19 5.87
CA LYS A 108 -9.13 5.07 6.94
C LYS A 108 -10.10 6.15 6.44
N TYR A 109 -9.89 6.67 5.23
CA TYR A 109 -10.73 7.72 4.65
C TYR A 109 -11.80 7.16 3.72
N ALA A 110 -11.50 6.09 2.98
CA ALA A 110 -12.39 5.58 1.94
C ALA A 110 -13.44 4.59 2.47
N VAL A 111 -13.09 3.73 3.42
CA VAL A 111 -14.00 2.66 3.88
C VAL A 111 -15.18 3.20 4.69
N PRO A 112 -15.01 4.09 5.69
CA PRO A 112 -16.14 4.56 6.52
C PRO A 112 -17.23 5.29 5.75
N VAL A 113 -16.90 5.86 4.59
CA VAL A 113 -17.82 6.59 3.71
C VAL A 113 -18.30 5.75 2.52
N GLY A 114 -17.96 4.46 2.47
CA GLY A 114 -18.37 3.55 1.40
C GLY A 114 -17.66 3.75 0.07
N GLU A 115 -16.57 4.52 0.02
CA GLU A 115 -15.77 4.74 -1.20
C GLU A 115 -14.87 3.54 -1.55
N TRP A 116 -14.73 2.52 -0.69
CA TRP A 116 -13.93 1.32 -0.99
C TRP A 116 -14.54 0.01 -0.44
N PRO A 117 -15.71 -0.42 -0.96
CA PRO A 117 -16.42 -1.60 -0.47
C PRO A 117 -15.66 -2.91 -0.71
N ASP A 118 -14.88 -2.99 -1.79
CA ASP A 118 -14.24 -4.23 -2.22
C ASP A 118 -12.98 -4.60 -1.41
N LEU A 119 -12.49 -3.70 -0.56
CA LEU A 119 -11.23 -3.90 0.16
C LEU A 119 -11.26 -5.14 1.06
N LEU A 120 -12.32 -5.31 1.85
CA LEU A 120 -12.39 -6.46 2.76
C LEU A 120 -12.48 -7.79 2.00
N ASN A 121 -13.28 -7.84 0.95
CA ASN A 121 -13.38 -9.02 0.09
C ASN A 121 -12.01 -9.37 -0.53
N PHE A 122 -11.29 -8.38 -1.04
CA PHE A 122 -9.93 -8.55 -1.53
C PHE A 122 -8.99 -9.14 -0.46
N LEU A 123 -9.03 -8.63 0.77
CA LEU A 123 -8.18 -9.14 1.86
C LEU A 123 -8.52 -10.59 2.23
N PHE A 124 -9.80 -10.95 2.28
CA PHE A 124 -10.22 -12.33 2.51
C PHE A 124 -9.78 -13.27 1.37
N GLN A 125 -9.74 -12.79 0.14
CA GLN A 125 -9.20 -13.57 -0.98
C GLN A 125 -7.68 -13.75 -0.86
N CYS A 126 -6.96 -12.66 -0.57
CA CYS A 126 -5.50 -12.72 -0.38
C CYS A 126 -5.09 -13.61 0.80
N SER A 127 -5.84 -13.60 1.91
CA SER A 127 -5.56 -14.43 3.09
C SER A 127 -5.75 -15.93 2.84
N GLN A 128 -6.47 -16.30 1.78
CA GLN A 128 -6.73 -17.69 1.37
C GLN A 128 -5.97 -18.09 0.10
N SER A 129 -5.15 -17.20 -0.46
CA SER A 129 -4.36 -17.45 -1.66
C SER A 129 -3.34 -18.58 -1.44
N SER A 130 -3.06 -19.35 -2.51
CA SER A 130 -1.99 -20.35 -2.52
C SER A 130 -0.60 -19.73 -2.30
N GLN A 131 -0.41 -18.47 -2.71
CA GLN A 131 0.84 -17.73 -2.51
C GLN A 131 0.98 -17.22 -1.08
N GLU A 132 2.06 -17.60 -0.38
CA GLU A 132 2.31 -17.22 1.01
C GLU A 132 2.44 -15.69 1.19
N ASP A 133 3.05 -14.99 0.23
CA ASP A 133 3.22 -13.54 0.32
C ASP A 133 1.88 -12.78 0.21
N HIS A 134 0.85 -13.36 -0.42
CA HIS A 134 -0.51 -12.78 -0.39
C HIS A 134 -1.17 -12.99 0.98
N ARG A 135 -0.99 -14.17 1.57
CA ARG A 135 -1.54 -14.47 2.90
C ARG A 135 -0.90 -13.58 3.96
N GLU A 136 0.44 -13.48 3.95
CA GLU A 136 1.19 -12.67 4.91
C GLU A 136 0.81 -11.17 4.82
N VAL A 137 0.71 -10.61 3.60
CA VAL A 137 0.35 -9.20 3.45
C VAL A 137 -1.09 -8.92 3.86
N ALA A 138 -2.03 -9.84 3.58
CA ALA A 138 -3.43 -9.70 4.00
C ALA A 138 -3.57 -9.66 5.51
N LEU A 139 -2.89 -10.55 6.24
CA LEU A 139 -2.89 -10.58 7.70
C LEU A 139 -2.34 -9.29 8.31
N ILE A 140 -1.28 -8.76 7.74
CA ILE A 140 -0.71 -7.48 8.22
C ILE A 140 -1.62 -6.30 7.90
N LEU A 141 -2.34 -6.34 6.78
CA LEU A 141 -3.39 -5.37 6.49
C LEU A 141 -4.55 -5.50 7.46
N PHE A 142 -5.02 -6.71 7.79
CA PHE A 142 -6.05 -6.90 8.81
C PHE A 142 -5.63 -6.28 10.14
N SER A 143 -4.44 -6.61 10.66
CA SER A 143 -3.90 -6.03 11.91
C SER A 143 -3.80 -4.50 11.85
N SER A 144 -3.35 -3.92 10.72
CA SER A 144 -3.31 -2.45 10.58
C SER A 144 -4.69 -1.79 10.44
N LEU A 145 -5.66 -2.49 9.86
CA LEU A 145 -6.99 -1.95 9.61
C LEU A 145 -7.89 -2.07 10.83
N THR A 146 -7.68 -3.03 11.74
CA THR A 146 -8.42 -3.09 13.00
C THR A 146 -8.18 -1.85 13.86
N GLU A 147 -6.96 -1.29 13.83
CA GLU A 147 -6.62 -0.02 14.51
C GLU A 147 -7.34 1.21 13.93
N THR A 148 -7.75 1.18 12.67
CA THR A 148 -8.24 2.37 11.95
C THR A 148 -9.72 2.32 11.59
N ILE A 149 -10.21 1.15 11.17
CA ILE A 149 -11.58 0.91 10.71
C ILE A 149 -12.22 -0.30 11.42
N GLY A 150 -11.76 -0.62 12.64
CA GLY A 150 -12.16 -1.78 13.44
C GLY A 150 -13.67 -2.06 13.52
N ASN A 151 -14.51 -1.02 13.60
CA ASN A 151 -15.97 -1.18 13.64
C ASN A 151 -16.55 -1.83 12.37
N THR A 152 -15.90 -1.63 11.21
CA THR A 152 -16.30 -2.22 9.92
C THR A 152 -16.16 -3.75 9.94
N PHE A 153 -15.30 -4.28 10.79
CA PHE A 153 -15.05 -5.72 10.87
C PHE A 153 -16.06 -6.49 11.71
N ARG A 154 -16.91 -5.81 12.51
CA ARG A 154 -17.86 -6.49 13.41
C ARG A 154 -18.72 -7.57 12.72
N PRO A 155 -19.28 -7.34 11.52
CA PRO A 155 -20.05 -8.37 10.81
C PRO A 155 -19.21 -9.59 10.40
N HIS A 156 -17.88 -9.45 10.35
CA HIS A 156 -16.93 -10.43 9.84
C HIS A 156 -16.08 -11.08 10.93
N PHE A 157 -16.37 -10.86 12.22
CA PHE A 157 -15.55 -11.38 13.31
C PHE A 157 -15.46 -12.91 13.32
N ALA A 158 -16.55 -13.61 13.03
CA ALA A 158 -16.54 -15.06 12.94
C ALA A 158 -15.62 -15.56 11.81
N ASP A 159 -15.71 -14.93 10.63
CA ASP A 159 -14.86 -15.25 9.48
C ASP A 159 -13.39 -14.96 9.76
N LEU A 160 -13.09 -13.82 10.40
CA LEU A 160 -11.74 -13.46 10.80
C LEU A 160 -11.17 -14.42 11.84
N GLN A 161 -11.96 -14.84 12.83
CA GLN A 161 -11.52 -15.81 13.83
C GLN A 161 -11.15 -17.14 13.17
N ALA A 162 -12.03 -17.67 12.31
CA ALA A 162 -11.78 -18.92 11.58
C ALA A 162 -10.54 -18.80 10.68
N LEU A 163 -10.39 -17.66 9.99
CA LEU A 163 -9.24 -17.36 9.15
C LEU A 163 -7.94 -17.31 9.97
N LEU A 164 -7.91 -16.58 11.08
CA LEU A 164 -6.71 -16.42 11.92
C LEU A 164 -6.27 -17.77 12.51
N LEU A 165 -7.21 -18.59 13.00
CA LEU A 165 -6.93 -19.93 13.48
C LEU A 165 -6.29 -20.81 12.39
N LYS A 166 -6.83 -20.75 11.16
CA LYS A 166 -6.25 -21.45 10.01
C LYS A 166 -4.84 -20.95 9.68
N CYS A 167 -4.62 -19.63 9.69
CA CYS A 167 -3.32 -19.05 9.38
C CYS A 167 -2.25 -19.31 10.46
N LEU A 168 -2.64 -19.43 11.73
CA LEU A 168 -1.75 -19.86 12.82
C LEU A 168 -1.25 -21.29 12.63
N GLN A 169 -2.04 -22.12 11.95
CA GLN A 169 -1.72 -23.50 11.61
C GLN A 169 -1.17 -23.65 10.18
N ASP A 170 -0.79 -22.56 9.50
CA ASP A 170 -0.25 -22.63 8.14
C ASP A 170 0.99 -23.53 8.12
N GLU A 171 0.90 -24.68 7.47
CA GLU A 171 1.98 -25.69 7.44
C GLU A 171 3.17 -25.24 6.58
N THR A 172 2.91 -24.39 5.59
CA THR A 172 3.86 -24.04 4.53
C THR A 172 4.70 -22.81 4.85
N SER A 173 4.21 -21.89 5.68
CA SER A 173 4.84 -20.59 5.88
C SER A 173 4.89 -20.14 7.35
N SER A 174 6.10 -20.04 7.89
CA SER A 174 6.34 -19.43 9.20
C SER A 174 5.98 -17.94 9.23
N ARG A 175 6.16 -17.24 8.10
CA ARG A 175 5.82 -15.82 7.96
C ARG A 175 4.32 -15.59 8.11
N VAL A 176 3.50 -16.44 7.52
CA VAL A 176 2.03 -16.38 7.67
C VAL A 176 1.63 -16.63 9.13
N ARG A 177 2.21 -17.64 9.79
CA ARG A 177 1.96 -17.91 11.21
C ARG A 177 2.32 -16.72 12.10
N ILE A 178 3.47 -16.10 11.87
CA ILE A 178 3.91 -14.88 12.61
C ILE A 178 2.97 -13.70 12.34
N ALA A 179 2.54 -13.51 11.09
CA ALA A 179 1.63 -12.43 10.73
C ALA A 179 0.25 -12.59 11.38
N ALA A 180 -0.22 -13.82 11.61
CA ALA A 180 -1.48 -14.12 12.27
C ALA A 180 -1.49 -13.86 13.79
N LEU A 181 -0.31 -13.65 14.41
CA LEU A 181 -0.17 -13.31 15.83
C LEU A 181 -0.24 -11.79 16.11
N LYS A 182 -0.19 -10.96 15.07
CA LYS A 182 -0.23 -9.50 15.17
C LYS A 182 -1.65 -8.97 15.22
#